data_AF-A0A6G1SNE9-F1
#
_entry.id   AF-A0A6G1SNE9-F1
#
_cell.length_a   1.000
_cell.length_b   1.000
_cell.length_c   1.000
_cell.angle_alpha   90.00
_cell.angle_beta   90.00
_cell.angle_gamma   90.00
#
_symmetry.space_group_name_H-M   'P 1'
#
loop_
_entity.id
_entity.type
_entity.pdbx_description
1 polymer ?
#
loop_
_entity_poly.entity_id
_entity_poly.type
_entity_poly.pdbx_seq_one_letter_code
_entity_poly.pdbx_strand_id
1 'polypeptide(L)'
;QQQQQQQQQQSFNKRSKLYPDERVLIYAKQADEKDFYPLHLAPPSLSGLVYAIEQKYKIDSTKVANIYKKSKKGIRVQMDDEMIRHYCNEDMVQLEVIQTADSRLEITLVEL
;
A
#
# COMPACT_ATOMS: atom_id res chain seq x y z
N GLN A 1 23.93 7.48 41.49
CA GLN A 1 22.81 8.22 40.86
C GLN A 1 23.07 8.64 39.41
N GLN A 2 24.25 8.39 38.81
CA GLN A 2 24.54 8.76 37.40
C GLN A 2 24.42 7.61 36.38
N GLN A 3 24.01 6.39 36.77
CA GLN A 3 23.91 5.25 35.84
C GLN A 3 22.50 4.98 35.28
N GLN A 4 21.49 5.80 35.61
CA GLN A 4 20.10 5.58 35.15
C GLN A 4 19.67 6.44 33.94
N GLN A 5 20.53 7.30 33.37
CA GLN A 5 20.12 8.21 32.28
C GLN A 5 20.53 7.81 30.86
N GLN A 6 21.11 6.61 30.62
CA GLN A 6 21.51 6.19 29.26
C GLN A 6 20.55 5.19 28.57
N GLN A 7 19.34 4.95 29.10
CA GLN A 7 18.36 4.03 28.48
C GLN A 7 17.34 4.69 27.54
N GLN A 8 17.59 5.89 27.02
CA GLN A 8 16.85 6.41 25.87
C GLN A 8 17.72 6.44 24.62
N GLN A 9 17.96 5.26 24.08
CA GLN A 9 18.09 5.12 22.64
C GLN A 9 17.15 3.99 22.24
N GLN A 10 15.88 4.34 21.97
CA GLN A 10 15.04 3.49 21.16
C GLN A 10 15.73 3.41 19.81
N SER A 11 16.48 2.34 19.59
CA SER A 11 16.79 1.88 18.25
C SER A 11 15.45 1.73 17.56
N PHE A 12 15.13 2.65 16.66
CA PHE A 12 14.17 2.38 15.60
C PHE A 12 14.66 1.08 14.98
N ASN A 13 14.00 -0.02 15.32
CA ASN A 13 14.20 -1.29 14.67
C ASN A 13 13.78 -1.02 13.22
N LYS A 14 14.73 -0.57 12.41
CA LYS A 14 14.71 -0.75 10.97
C LYS A 14 14.62 -2.27 10.84
N ARG A 15 13.40 -2.80 10.72
CA ARG A 15 13.17 -4.17 10.28
C ARG A 15 14.02 -4.28 9.02
N SER A 16 15.17 -4.92 9.15
CA SER A 16 16.08 -5.19 8.06
C SER A 16 15.22 -5.83 6.98
N LYS A 17 15.14 -5.17 5.82
CA LYS A 17 14.35 -5.61 4.66
C LYS A 17 14.68 -7.07 4.41
N LEU A 18 13.81 -7.97 4.89
CA LEU A 18 14.02 -9.42 4.82
C LEU A 18 13.63 -9.97 3.44
N TYR A 19 13.08 -9.12 2.60
CA TYR A 19 12.68 -9.41 1.24
C TYR A 19 13.68 -8.74 0.30
N PRO A 20 14.04 -9.37 -0.81
CA PRO A 20 14.73 -8.68 -1.89
C PRO A 20 13.99 -7.36 -2.17
N ASP A 21 14.71 -6.27 -2.44
CA ASP A 21 14.14 -4.95 -2.81
C ASP A 21 13.17 -5.02 -4.02
N GLU A 22 13.00 -6.20 -4.61
CA GLU A 22 12.14 -6.54 -5.75
C GLU A 22 10.69 -6.88 -5.37
N ARG A 23 10.33 -6.99 -4.08
CA ARG A 23 8.94 -7.28 -3.67
C ARG A 23 8.54 -6.63 -2.34
N VAL A 24 7.31 -6.12 -2.29
CA VAL A 24 6.62 -5.76 -1.02
C VAL A 24 5.27 -6.47 -0.93
N LEU A 25 4.94 -6.98 0.25
CA LEU A 25 3.63 -7.55 0.57
C LEU A 25 2.81 -6.53 1.35
N ILE A 26 1.61 -6.19 0.87
CA ILE A 26 0.64 -5.39 1.62
C ILE A 26 -0.65 -6.18 1.84
N TYR A 27 -1.43 -5.75 2.82
CA TYR A 27 -2.71 -6.33 3.16
C TYR A 27 -3.82 -5.38 2.75
N ALA A 28 -4.66 -5.81 1.81
CA ALA A 28 -5.76 -5.00 1.30
C ALA A 28 -7.11 -5.66 1.56
N LYS A 29 -8.13 -4.84 1.78
CA LYS A 29 -9.53 -5.28 1.79
C LYS A 29 -10.44 -4.22 1.19
N GLN A 30 -11.56 -4.60 0.61
CA GLN A 30 -12.66 -3.69 0.30
C GLN A 30 -13.50 -3.40 1.57
N ALA A 31 -14.41 -2.43 1.49
CA ALA A 31 -15.19 -1.98 2.65
C ALA A 31 -16.12 -3.09 3.19
N ASP A 32 -16.64 -3.94 2.31
CA ASP A 32 -17.53 -5.07 2.59
C ASP A 32 -16.78 -6.39 2.91
N GLU A 33 -15.47 -6.44 2.70
CA GLU A 33 -14.63 -7.56 3.09
C GLU A 33 -14.29 -7.52 4.60
N LYS A 34 -14.43 -8.68 5.26
CA LYS A 34 -14.10 -8.89 6.68
C LYS A 34 -12.61 -9.14 6.91
N ASP A 35 -12.00 -9.88 5.99
CA ASP A 35 -10.61 -10.30 6.06
C ASP A 35 -9.74 -9.46 5.12
N PHE A 36 -8.49 -9.27 5.49
CA PHE A 36 -7.49 -8.73 4.57
C PHE A 36 -6.91 -9.83 3.70
N TYR A 37 -6.54 -9.46 2.48
CA TYR A 37 -5.92 -10.33 1.52
C TYR A 37 -4.53 -9.84 1.12
N PRO A 38 -3.60 -10.77 0.87
CA PRO A 38 -2.24 -10.42 0.49
C PRO A 38 -2.18 -9.92 -0.95
N LEU A 39 -1.63 -8.72 -1.14
CA LEU A 39 -1.21 -8.21 -2.44
C LEU A 39 0.31 -8.20 -2.51
N HIS A 40 0.87 -8.98 -3.42
CA HIS A 40 2.31 -9.04 -3.65
C HIS A 40 2.68 -8.09 -4.78
N LEU A 41 3.30 -6.96 -4.45
CA LEU A 41 3.79 -6.01 -5.44
C LEU A 41 5.19 -6.43 -5.87
N ALA A 42 5.28 -7.06 -7.03
CA ALA A 42 6.52 -7.51 -7.64
C ALA A 42 6.53 -7.13 -9.13
N PRO A 43 7.29 -6.10 -9.55
CA PRO A 43 8.13 -5.24 -8.72
C PRO A 43 7.32 -4.22 -7.88
N PRO A 44 7.91 -3.60 -6.84
CA PRO A 44 7.28 -2.52 -6.06
C PRO A 44 7.13 -1.25 -6.91
N SER A 45 6.10 -1.24 -7.74
CA SER A 45 5.74 -0.21 -8.72
C SER A 45 4.22 -0.13 -8.87
N LEU A 46 3.72 0.89 -9.55
CA LEU A 46 2.30 1.02 -9.90
C LEU A 46 1.83 -0.15 -10.76
N SER A 47 2.65 -0.61 -11.71
CA SER A 47 2.28 -1.76 -12.56
C SER A 47 2.17 -3.05 -11.74
N GLY A 48 3.10 -3.28 -10.81
CA GLY A 48 3.03 -4.40 -9.87
C GLY A 48 1.81 -4.32 -8.95
N LEU A 49 1.43 -3.12 -8.49
CA LEU A 49 0.21 -2.90 -7.71
C LEU A 49 -1.05 -3.22 -8.53
N VAL A 50 -1.17 -2.67 -9.73
CA VAL A 50 -2.33 -2.89 -10.62
C VAL A 50 -2.47 -4.37 -10.94
N TYR A 51 -1.36 -5.05 -11.25
CA TYR A 51 -1.36 -6.48 -11.48
C TYR A 51 -1.86 -7.25 -10.26
N ALA A 52 -1.36 -6.96 -9.05
CA ALA A 52 -1.81 -7.62 -7.83
C ALA A 52 -3.30 -7.39 -7.57
N ILE A 53 -3.80 -6.18 -7.80
CA ILE A 53 -5.22 -5.84 -7.68
C ILE A 53 -6.05 -6.62 -8.71
N GLU A 54 -5.64 -6.67 -9.97
CA GLU A 54 -6.32 -7.43 -11.02
C GLU A 54 -6.41 -8.92 -10.65
N GLN A 55 -5.32 -9.51 -10.16
CA GLN A 55 -5.31 -10.92 -9.77
C GLN A 55 -6.28 -11.21 -8.61
N LYS A 56 -6.35 -10.36 -7.58
CA LYS A 56 -7.22 -10.57 -6.42
C LYS A 56 -8.67 -10.18 -6.67
N TYR A 57 -8.90 -8.98 -7.22
CA TYR A 57 -10.23 -8.36 -7.29
C TYR A 57 -10.89 -8.47 -8.67
N LYS A 58 -10.20 -9.04 -9.66
CA LYS A 58 -10.68 -9.18 -11.05
C LYS A 58 -11.08 -7.85 -11.68
N ILE A 59 -10.41 -6.78 -11.24
CA ILE A 59 -10.53 -5.44 -11.81
C ILE A 59 -9.68 -5.38 -13.07
N ASP A 60 -10.32 -5.06 -14.20
CA ASP A 60 -9.67 -4.90 -15.49
C ASP A 60 -8.64 -3.76 -15.43
N SER A 61 -7.36 -4.14 -15.48
CA SER A 61 -6.23 -3.22 -15.40
C SER A 61 -6.26 -2.16 -16.51
N THR A 62 -6.81 -2.48 -17.68
CA THR A 62 -6.88 -1.55 -18.82
C THR A 62 -7.80 -0.36 -18.56
N LYS A 63 -8.72 -0.49 -17.59
CA LYS A 63 -9.64 0.58 -17.18
C LYS A 63 -9.09 1.48 -16.09
N VAL A 64 -8.02 1.08 -15.40
CA VAL A 64 -7.42 1.87 -14.32
C VAL A 64 -6.77 3.11 -14.92
N ALA A 65 -7.29 4.29 -14.58
CA ALA A 65 -6.76 5.57 -15.05
C ALA A 65 -5.82 6.20 -14.02
N ASN A 66 -6.24 6.22 -12.74
CA ASN A 66 -5.49 6.87 -11.67
C ASN A 66 -5.46 6.00 -10.42
N ILE A 67 -4.35 6.08 -9.69
CA ILE A 67 -4.16 5.42 -8.40
C ILE A 67 -3.77 6.49 -7.39
N TYR A 68 -4.44 6.47 -6.25
CA TYR A 68 -4.23 7.41 -5.18
C TYR A 68 -3.97 6.68 -3.87
N LYS A 69 -3.32 7.39 -2.95
CA LYS A 69 -3.19 7.01 -1.55
C LYS A 69 -3.93 8.05 -0.70
N LYS A 70 -4.71 7.60 0.27
CA LYS A 70 -5.32 8.47 1.28
C LYS A 70 -4.71 8.16 2.63
N SER A 71 -4.03 9.15 3.21
CA SER A 71 -3.41 9.00 4.52
C SER A 71 -4.42 8.97 5.66
N LYS A 72 -4.00 8.52 6.85
CA LYS A 72 -4.83 8.60 8.08
C LYS A 72 -5.31 10.02 8.43
N LYS A 73 -4.58 11.05 7.96
CA LYS A 73 -4.96 12.47 8.10
C LYS A 73 -5.96 12.94 7.06
N GLY A 74 -6.44 12.06 6.18
CA GLY A 74 -7.40 12.35 5.11
C GLY A 74 -6.79 12.95 3.84
N ILE A 75 -5.48 13.20 3.79
CA ILE A 75 -4.82 13.74 2.60
C ILE A 75 -4.76 12.67 1.51
N ARG A 76 -5.34 12.97 0.34
CA ARG A 76 -5.31 12.13 -0.88
C ARG A 76 -4.20 12.63 -1.81
N VAL A 77 -3.34 11.72 -2.24
CA VAL A 77 -2.18 12.00 -3.11
C VAL A 77 -2.20 11.03 -4.27
N GLN A 78 -1.96 11.51 -5.49
CA GLN A 78 -1.79 10.65 -6.66
C GLN A 78 -0.47 9.91 -6.55
N MET A 79 -0.48 8.60 -6.77
CA MET A 79 0.68 7.76 -6.54
C MET A 79 1.60 7.73 -7.76
N ASP A 80 2.90 7.60 -7.51
CA ASP A 80 3.94 7.25 -8.47
C ASP A 80 4.67 5.97 -8.01
N ASP A 81 5.64 5.51 -8.81
CA ASP A 81 6.43 4.32 -8.48
C ASP A 81 7.33 4.51 -7.24
N GLU A 82 7.80 5.73 -6.95
CA GLU A 82 8.62 6.01 -5.77
C GLU A 82 7.81 5.83 -4.49
N MET A 83 6.55 6.31 -4.48
CA MET A 83 5.65 6.12 -3.35
C MET A 83 5.41 4.63 -3.04
N ILE A 84 5.37 3.77 -4.06
CA ILE A 84 5.20 2.32 -3.87
C ILE A 84 6.41 1.71 -3.15
N ARG A 85 7.63 2.15 -3.47
CA ARG A 85 8.87 1.70 -2.81
C ARG A 85 8.94 2.01 -1.32
N HIS A 86 8.13 2.96 -0.85
CA HIS A 86 8.06 3.36 0.55
C HIS A 86 7.03 2.57 1.38
N TYR A 87 6.20 1.73 0.76
CA TYR A 87 5.36 0.80 1.54
C TYR A 87 6.23 -0.16 2.32
N CYS A 88 5.83 -0.41 3.56
CA CYS A 88 6.41 -1.44 4.39
C CYS A 88 5.68 -2.76 4.17
N ASN A 89 6.38 -3.87 4.44
CA ASN A 89 5.71 -5.16 4.45
C ASN A 89 4.61 -5.18 5.51
N GLU A 90 3.49 -5.79 5.15
CA GLU A 90 2.29 -5.97 5.98
C GLU A 90 1.51 -4.69 6.23
N ASP A 91 1.83 -3.59 5.53
CA ASP A 91 1.02 -2.37 5.58
C ASP A 91 -0.43 -2.68 5.20
N MET A 92 -1.36 -2.19 6.01
CA MET A 92 -2.79 -2.45 5.87
C MET A 92 -3.49 -1.27 5.20
N VAL A 93 -4.28 -1.58 4.18
CA VAL A 93 -5.03 -0.59 3.42
C VAL A 93 -6.46 -1.06 3.14
N GLN A 94 -7.39 -0.11 3.10
CA GLN A 94 -8.69 -0.33 2.47
C GLN A 94 -8.61 0.09 1.00
N LEU A 95 -9.07 -0.76 0.10
CA LEU A 95 -9.14 -0.50 -1.34
C LEU A 95 -10.50 0.11 -1.68
N GLU A 96 -10.49 1.32 -2.22
CA GLU A 96 -11.67 1.98 -2.77
C GLU A 96 -11.54 2.03 -4.29
N VAL A 97 -12.63 1.71 -5.00
CA VAL A 97 -12.69 1.70 -6.47
C VAL A 97 -13.89 2.53 -6.90
N ILE A 98 -13.64 3.58 -7.66
CA ILE A 98 -14.68 4.47 -8.17
C ILE A 98 -14.64 4.42 -9.70
N GLN A 99 -15.79 4.15 -10.30
CA GLN A 99 -15.94 4.34 -11.74
C GLN A 99 -16.23 5.80 -12.03
N THR A 100 -15.46 6.35 -12.96
CA THR A 100 -15.58 7.73 -13.43
C THR A 100 -16.56 7.82 -14.61
N ALA A 101 -16.92 9.05 -14.98
CA ALA A 101 -17.92 9.31 -16.02
C ALA A 101 -17.56 8.74 -17.40
N ASP A 102 -16.26 8.60 -17.72
CA ASP A 102 -15.76 8.01 -18.96
C ASP A 102 -15.57 6.48 -18.87
N SER A 103 -16.19 5.83 -17.86
CA SER A 103 -16.08 4.40 -17.57
C SER A 103 -14.68 3.92 -17.19
N ARG A 104 -13.74 4.82 -16.87
CA ARG A 104 -12.44 4.47 -16.29
C ARG A 104 -12.54 4.29 -14.78
N LEU A 105 -11.55 3.66 -14.18
CA LEU A 105 -11.48 3.39 -12.75
C LEU A 105 -10.44 4.27 -12.08
N GLU A 106 -10.83 4.89 -10.97
CA GLU A 106 -9.91 5.42 -9.98
C GLU A 106 -9.82 4.48 -8.80
N ILE A 107 -8.59 4.15 -8.42
CA ILE A 107 -8.31 3.31 -7.25
C ILE A 107 -7.73 4.19 -6.16
N THR A 108 -8.19 4.03 -4.92
CA THR A 108 -7.59 4.68 -3.75
C THR A 108 -7.22 3.64 -2.70
N LEU A 109 -5.95 3.63 -2.28
CA LEU A 109 -5.46 2.89 -1.11
C LEU A 109 -5.59 3.79 0.12
N VAL A 110 -6.54 3.50 0.98
CA VAL A 110 -6.77 4.23 2.24
C VAL A 110 -5.96 3.56 3.35
N GLU A 111 -5.02 4.29 3.95
CA GLU A 111 -4.27 3.81 5.10
C GLU A 111 -5.19 3.61 6.31
N LEU A 112 -5.00 2.48 7.01
CA LEU A 112 -5.73 2.11 8.23
C LEU A 112 -4.83 2.25 9.46
#